data_AF-A0AAN8C0Y4-F1
#
_entry.id   AF-A0AAN8C0Y4-F1
#
_cell.length_a   1.000
_cell.length_b   1.000
_cell.length_c   1.000
_cell.angle_alpha   90.00
_cell.angle_beta   90.00
_cell.angle_gamma   90.00
#
_symmetry.space_group_name_H-M   'P 1'
#
loop_
_entity.id
_entity.type
_entity.pdbx_description
1 polymer ?
#
loop_
_entity_poly.entity_id
_entity_poly.type
_entity_poly.pdbx_seq_one_letter_code
_entity_poly.pdbx_strand_id
1 'polypeptide(L)'
;MLASEGKNIRVIDPFTIKPLDAATIVASARATKGQIITVEDHYKEGGLGEAVLSAVGGEPGIVVTRLAVSGVPRSRKSTELLDMFGISAKHIANAVRQTFAN
;
A
#
# COMPACT_ATOMS: atom_id res chain seq x y z
N MET A 1 6.74 -6.61 14.19
CA MET A 1 7.86 -6.81 13.25
C MET A 1 8.57 -5.49 12.91
N LEU A 2 7.89 -4.43 12.46
CA LEU A 2 8.55 -3.16 12.09
C LEU A 2 8.94 -2.27 13.28
N ALA A 3 8.07 -2.14 14.29
CA ALA A 3 8.33 -1.31 15.47
C ALA A 3 9.59 -1.76 16.24
N SER A 4 9.82 -3.08 16.35
CA SER A 4 11.04 -3.65 16.94
C SER A 4 12.32 -3.36 16.16
N GLU A 5 12.19 -2.94 14.90
CA GLU A 5 13.31 -2.50 14.05
C GLU A 5 13.45 -0.95 14.02
N GLY A 6 12.71 -0.23 14.88
CA GLY A 6 12.69 1.24 14.90
C GLY A 6 12.00 1.87 13.68
N LYS A 7 11.23 1.11 12.90
CA LYS A 7 10.53 1.59 11.70
C LYS A 7 9.07 1.87 12.03
N ASN A 8 8.76 3.14 12.29
CA ASN A 8 7.39 3.59 12.48
C ASN A 8 6.71 3.85 11.12
N ILE A 9 5.47 3.42 11.00
CA ILE A 9 4.64 3.63 9.81
C ILE A 9 3.32 4.28 10.21
N ARG A 10 2.73 5.02 9.28
CA ARG A 10 1.33 5.46 9.37
C ARG A 10 0.46 4.44 8.63
N VAL A 11 -0.63 4.02 9.25
CA VAL A 11 -1.64 3.16 8.64
C VAL A 11 -2.90 4.01 8.43
N ILE A 12 -3.47 3.92 7.24
CA ILE A 12 -4.70 4.63 6.86
C ILE A 12 -5.67 3.59 6.34
N ASP A 13 -6.87 3.57 6.91
CA ASP A 13 -8.03 2.93 6.31
C ASP A 13 -8.77 4.00 5.48
N PRO A 14 -8.87 3.86 4.16
CA PRO A 14 -9.52 4.84 3.31
C PRO A 14 -11.02 5.03 3.61
N PHE A 15 -11.68 4.06 4.26
CA PHE A 15 -13.14 3.96 4.45
C PHE A 15 -13.95 3.89 3.13
N THR A 16 -13.79 4.86 2.23
CA THR A 16 -14.33 4.88 0.86
C THR A 16 -13.22 4.97 -0.16
N ILE A 17 -13.22 4.05 -1.14
CA ILE A 17 -12.32 4.15 -2.32
C ILE A 17 -12.79 5.28 -3.25
N LYS A 18 -14.11 5.49 -3.33
CA LYS A 18 -14.72 6.55 -4.14
C LYS A 18 -15.93 7.13 -3.40
N PRO A 19 -15.94 8.44 -3.07
CA PRO A 19 -14.83 9.38 -3.24
C PRO A 19 -13.63 9.03 -2.33
N LEU A 20 -12.42 9.27 -2.81
CA LEU A 20 -11.19 9.09 -2.04
C LEU A 20 -10.86 10.39 -1.28
N ASP A 21 -10.49 10.29 0.00
CA ASP A 21 -9.95 11.42 0.75
C ASP A 21 -8.50 11.73 0.33
N ALA A 22 -8.37 12.39 -0.82
CA ALA A 22 -7.08 12.76 -1.39
C ALA A 22 -6.27 13.69 -0.46
N ALA A 23 -6.96 14.57 0.29
CA ALA A 23 -6.31 15.53 1.18
C ALA A 23 -5.55 14.82 2.30
N THR A 24 -6.19 13.86 2.96
CA THR A 24 -5.54 13.05 4.02
C THR A 24 -4.39 12.22 3.49
N ILE A 25 -4.51 11.67 2.27
CA ILE A 25 -3.46 10.87 1.64
C ILE A 25 -2.23 11.74 1.33
N VAL A 26 -2.40 12.89 0.67
CA VAL A 26 -1.29 13.79 0.34
C VAL A 26 -0.63 14.34 1.59
N ALA A 27 -1.41 14.78 2.59
CA ALA A 27 -0.88 15.26 3.86
C ALA A 27 -0.08 14.17 4.59
N SER A 28 -0.55 12.92 4.54
CA SER A 28 0.13 11.80 5.14
C SER A 28 1.42 11.43 4.43
N ALA A 29 1.40 11.38 3.11
CA ALA A 29 2.60 11.13 2.31
C ALA A 29 3.69 12.17 2.60
N ARG A 30 3.35 13.46 2.65
CA ARG A 30 4.30 14.54 3.00
C ARG A 30 4.89 14.34 4.40
N ALA A 31 4.08 13.95 5.38
CA ALA A 31 4.54 13.65 6.74
C ALA A 31 5.41 12.38 6.83
N THR A 32 5.33 11.47 5.86
CA THR A 32 6.06 10.20 5.81
C THR A 32 7.09 10.15 4.69
N LYS A 33 7.75 11.29 4.42
CA LYS A 33 8.85 11.41 3.43
C LYS A 33 8.46 11.02 1.99
N GLY A 34 7.21 11.26 1.63
CA GLY A 34 6.67 10.99 0.30
C GLY A 34 6.42 9.52 0.00
N GLN A 35 6.59 8.60 0.95
CA GLN A 35 6.41 7.17 0.69
C GLN A 35 4.98 6.73 0.99
N ILE A 36 4.32 6.13 0.00
CA ILE A 36 3.03 5.47 0.14
C ILE A 36 3.17 4.00 -0.29
N ILE A 37 2.67 3.09 0.53
CA ILE A 37 2.46 1.69 0.15
C ILE A 37 0.95 1.46 0.20
N THR A 38 0.36 1.09 -0.93
CA THR A 38 -1.02 0.59 -0.99
C THR A 38 -0.99 -0.93 -0.96
N VAL A 39 -1.94 -1.52 -0.25
CA VAL A 39 -2.15 -2.98 -0.22
C VAL A 39 -3.64 -3.25 -0.37
N GLU A 40 -4.01 -4.13 -1.30
CA GLU A 40 -5.40 -4.48 -1.57
C GLU A 40 -5.54 -5.94 -2.00
N ASP A 41 -6.59 -6.60 -1.51
CA ASP A 41 -7.04 -7.90 -2.02
C ASP A 41 -7.96 -7.69 -3.23
N HIS A 42 -7.37 -7.07 -4.25
CA HIS A 42 -8.00 -6.73 -5.53
C HIS A 42 -6.91 -6.78 -6.61
N TYR A 43 -7.32 -6.88 -7.87
CA TYR A 43 -6.37 -6.71 -8.98
C TYR A 43 -5.76 -5.31 -8.99
N LYS A 44 -4.63 -5.17 -9.67
CA LYS A 44 -3.84 -3.94 -9.67
C LYS A 44 -4.56 -2.77 -10.36
N GLU A 45 -5.42 -3.09 -11.32
CA GLU A 45 -6.15 -2.16 -12.18
C GLU A 45 -7.47 -1.70 -11.53
N GLY A 46 -7.78 -0.41 -11.61
CA GLY A 46 -9.04 0.19 -11.16
C GLY A 46 -9.28 0.23 -9.64
N GLY A 47 -8.41 -0.37 -8.84
CA GLY A 47 -8.53 -0.48 -7.39
C GLY A 47 -8.01 0.72 -6.59
N LEU A 48 -7.71 0.47 -5.31
CA LEU A 48 -7.18 1.47 -4.37
C LEU A 48 -5.87 2.07 -4.88
N GLY A 49 -4.95 1.23 -5.38
CA GLY A 49 -3.64 1.66 -5.85
C GLY A 49 -3.73 2.68 -7.00
N GLU A 50 -4.67 2.50 -7.94
CA GLU A 50 -4.89 3.45 -9.03
C GLU A 50 -5.65 4.71 -8.61
N ALA A 51 -6.60 4.57 -7.67
CA ALA A 51 -7.27 5.72 -7.07
C ALA A 51 -6.24 6.63 -6.35
N VAL A 52 -5.32 6.03 -5.59
CA VAL A 52 -4.23 6.75 -4.91
C VAL A 52 -3.25 7.38 -5.89
N LEU A 53 -2.80 6.63 -6.92
CA LEU A 53 -1.92 7.17 -7.97
C LEU A 53 -2.55 8.39 -8.65
N SER A 54 -3.85 8.32 -8.96
CA SER A 54 -4.58 9.45 -9.55
C SER A 54 -4.66 10.65 -8.61
N ALA A 55 -4.86 10.41 -7.31
CA ALA A 55 -4.95 11.47 -6.30
C ALA A 55 -3.61 12.19 -6.05
N VAL A 56 -2.48 11.50 -6.20
CA VAL A 56 -1.13 12.06 -5.92
C VAL A 56 -0.30 12.35 -7.17
N GLY A 57 -0.81 12.09 -8.38
CA GLY A 57 -0.02 12.15 -9.62
C GLY A 57 0.57 13.53 -9.96
N GLY A 58 0.01 14.60 -9.41
CA GLY A 58 0.54 15.97 -9.54
C GLY A 58 1.47 16.42 -8.40
N GLU A 59 1.68 15.58 -7.39
CA GLU A 59 2.41 15.93 -6.18
C GLU A 59 3.89 15.53 -6.28
N PRO A 60 4.83 16.49 -6.30
CA PRO A 60 6.25 16.17 -6.41
C PRO A 60 6.78 15.46 -5.16
N GLY A 61 7.67 14.49 -5.37
CA GLY A 61 8.33 13.76 -4.30
C GLY A 61 7.48 12.68 -3.62
N ILE A 62 6.28 12.38 -4.13
CA ILE A 62 5.48 11.23 -3.68
C ILE A 62 5.78 10.00 -4.55
N VAL A 63 6.11 8.89 -3.90
CA VAL A 63 6.34 7.58 -4.51
C VAL A 63 5.30 6.59 -3.99
N VAL A 64 4.60 5.92 -4.90
CA VAL A 64 3.57 4.93 -4.57
C VAL A 64 4.04 3.53 -4.96
N THR A 65 4.21 2.67 -3.95
CA THR A 65 4.37 1.21 -4.13
C THR A 65 3.00 0.54 -4.00
N ARG A 66 2.69 -0.41 -4.90
CA ARG A 66 1.40 -1.12 -4.93
C ARG A 66 1.59 -2.61 -4.70
N LEU A 67 0.95 -3.15 -3.66
CA LEU A 67 0.79 -4.58 -3.43
C LEU A 67 -0.66 -4.97 -3.75
N ALA A 68 -0.85 -5.82 -4.75
CA ALA A 68 -2.16 -6.20 -5.26
C ALA A 68 -2.09 -7.61 -5.84
N VAL A 69 -3.25 -8.26 -6.00
CA VAL A 69 -3.37 -9.59 -6.60
C VAL A 69 -2.90 -9.54 -8.05
N SER A 70 -2.02 -10.47 -8.42
CA SER A 70 -1.34 -10.49 -9.73
C SER A 70 -1.82 -11.59 -10.69
N GLY A 71 -2.83 -12.37 -10.31
CA GLY A 71 -3.39 -13.44 -11.15
C GLY A 71 -4.60 -14.11 -10.53
N VAL A 72 -5.20 -15.04 -11.27
CA VAL A 72 -6.44 -15.73 -10.86
C VAL A 72 -6.19 -16.57 -9.59
N PRO A 73 -6.94 -16.33 -8.48
CA PRO A 73 -6.85 -17.11 -7.26
C PRO A 73 -7.19 -18.60 -7.43
N ARG A 74 -6.73 -19.41 -6.48
CA ARG A 74 -7.02 -20.86 -6.39
C ARG A 74 -7.46 -21.22 -4.98
N SER A 75 -8.07 -22.40 -4.80
CA SER A 75 -8.51 -22.84 -3.48
C SER A 75 -7.32 -23.17 -2.57
N ARG A 76 -7.19 -22.39 -1.49
CA ARG A 76 -6.25 -22.55 -0.36
C ARG A 76 -6.84 -21.87 0.88
N LYS A 77 -6.16 -21.94 2.02
CA LYS A 77 -6.55 -21.16 3.20
C LYS A 77 -6.34 -19.67 2.92
N SER A 78 -7.19 -18.81 3.49
CA SER A 78 -7.11 -17.35 3.29
C SER A 78 -5.70 -16.80 3.58
N THR A 79 -5.06 -17.21 4.68
CA THR A 79 -3.70 -16.77 5.02
C THR A 79 -2.63 -17.20 4.01
N GLU A 80 -2.80 -18.38 3.39
CA GLU A 80 -1.89 -18.87 2.35
C GLU A 80 -2.07 -18.08 1.05
N LEU A 81 -3.30 -17.66 0.73
CA LEU A 81 -3.58 -16.82 -0.44
C LEU A 81 -2.97 -15.43 -0.30
N LEU A 82 -3.12 -14.80 0.87
CA LEU A 82 -2.52 -13.48 1.11
C LEU A 82 -0.99 -13.52 0.94
N ASP A 83 -0.32 -14.59 1.39
CA ASP A 83 1.14 -14.74 1.20
C ASP A 83 1.49 -15.05 -0.26
N MET A 84 0.76 -15.98 -0.89
CA MET A 84 0.95 -16.37 -2.29
C MET A 84 0.84 -15.19 -3.26
N PHE A 85 -0.11 -14.27 -3.01
CA PHE A 85 -0.33 -13.09 -3.82
C PHE A 85 0.47 -11.86 -3.36
N GLY A 86 1.31 -11.99 -2.34
CA GLY A 86 2.22 -10.93 -1.94
C GLY A 86 1.58 -9.75 -1.22
N ILE A 87 0.43 -9.96 -0.58
CA ILE A 87 -0.34 -8.93 0.15
C ILE A 87 -0.45 -9.21 1.65
N SER A 88 0.26 -10.24 2.16
CA SER A 88 0.32 -10.55 3.59
C SER A 88 1.11 -9.52 4.39
N ALA A 89 0.95 -9.52 5.72
CA ALA A 89 1.71 -8.66 6.63
C ALA A 89 3.24 -8.77 6.46
N LYS A 90 3.74 -9.96 6.09
CA LYS A 90 5.15 -10.18 5.78
C LYS A 90 5.58 -9.41 4.54
N HIS A 91 4.77 -9.43 3.48
CA HIS A 91 5.04 -8.68 2.25
C HIS A 91 4.94 -7.18 2.44
N ILE A 92 3.95 -6.70 3.23
CA ILE A 92 3.87 -5.29 3.63
C ILE A 92 5.14 -4.87 4.37
N ALA A 93 5.59 -5.66 5.35
CA ALA A 93 6.82 -5.36 6.10
C ALA A 93 8.07 -5.35 5.20
N ASN A 94 8.15 -6.24 4.22
CA ASN A 94 9.24 -6.26 3.24
C ASN A 94 9.22 -5.02 2.34
N ALA A 95 8.06 -4.61 1.85
CA ALA A 95 7.91 -3.38 1.07
C ALA A 95 8.35 -2.15 1.89
N VAL A 96 7.94 -2.06 3.17
CA VAL A 96 8.42 -1.01 4.08
C VAL A 96 9.94 -1.04 4.21
N ARG A 97 10.58 -2.20 4.41
CA ARG A 97 12.04 -2.25 4.53
C ARG A 97 12.75 -1.75 3.27
N GLN A 98 12.20 -2.02 2.09
CA GLN A 98 12.75 -1.55 0.82
C GLN A 98 12.67 -0.02 0.66
N THR A 99 11.66 0.64 1.25
CA THR A 99 11.56 2.12 1.18
C THR A 99 12.58 2.84 2.07
N PHE A 100 13.12 2.18 3.11
CA PHE A 100 14.17 2.75 3.99
C PHE A 100 15.59 2.46 3.51
N ALA A 101 15.77 1.59 2.51
CA ALA A 101 17.07 1.23 1.96
C ALA A 101 17.58 2.22 0.89
N ASN A 102 16.74 3.17 0.49
CA ASN A 102 17.01 4.20 -0.52
C ASN A 102 17.26 5.57 0.10
#